data_AF-A0A8T3MVR5-F1
#
_entry.id   AF-A0A8T3MVR5-F1
#
_cell.length_a   1.000
_cell.length_b   1.000
_cell.length_c   1.000
_cell.angle_alpha   90.00
_cell.angle_beta   90.00
_cell.angle_gamma   90.00
#
_symmetry.space_group_name_H-M   'P 1'
#
loop_
_entity.id
_entity.type
_entity.pdbx_description
1 polymer ?
#
loop_
_entity_poly.entity_id
_entity_poly.type
_entity_poly.pdbx_seq_one_letter_code
_entity_poly.pdbx_strand_id
1 'polypeptide(L)'
;MTERRAGPYTATYTHDNRAWIVQFRNPDIATFGRTLAAAKRYARSALAVYLEVDDLEVAGVEVIDDVRLPTDIGNEIHRLVDRRSKVDSLRAELAGSTRRAAADLRKLGLSTRDVGEILGISGSRVAQIDREADG
;
A
#
# COMPACT_ATOMS: atom_id res chain seq x y z
N MET A 1 22.86 28.79 -16.77
CA MET A 1 21.46 28.94 -17.23
C MET A 1 20.61 28.14 -16.26
N THR A 2 19.84 28.81 -15.41
CA THR A 2 19.20 28.20 -14.24
C THR A 2 17.96 27.42 -14.71
N GLU A 3 18.04 26.09 -14.75
CA GLU A 3 16.92 25.23 -15.13
C GLU A 3 15.80 25.37 -14.10
N ARG A 4 14.72 26.03 -14.52
CA ARG A 4 13.45 25.99 -13.81
C ARG A 4 12.97 24.54 -13.86
N ARG A 5 13.07 23.80 -12.75
CA ARG A 5 12.41 22.50 -12.60
C ARG A 5 10.95 22.70 -12.99
N ALA A 6 10.55 22.16 -14.15
CA ALA A 6 9.14 22.10 -14.50
C ALA A 6 8.45 21.33 -13.37
N GLY A 7 7.31 21.83 -12.89
CA GLY A 7 6.53 21.12 -11.90
C GLY A 7 6.15 19.73 -12.41
N PRO A 8 5.76 18.81 -11.51
CA PRO A 8 5.49 17.42 -11.87
C PRO A 8 4.42 17.30 -12.96
N TYR A 9 4.61 16.37 -13.88
CA TYR A 9 3.62 16.03 -14.90
C TYR A 9 2.54 15.14 -14.29
N THR A 10 1.27 15.52 -14.41
CA THR A 10 0.16 14.72 -13.87
C THR A 10 -0.47 13.87 -14.96
N ALA A 11 -0.41 12.55 -14.78
CA ALA A 11 -1.11 11.56 -15.59
C ALA A 11 -2.46 11.24 -14.94
N THR A 12 -3.57 11.63 -15.57
CA THR A 12 -4.92 11.30 -15.10
C THR A 12 -5.36 9.97 -15.71
N TYR A 13 -5.69 8.99 -14.89
CA TYR A 13 -6.17 7.67 -15.30
C TYR A 13 -7.67 7.53 -15.05
N THR A 14 -8.42 7.18 -16.09
CA THR A 14 -9.85 6.85 -15.99
C THR A 14 -10.10 5.49 -16.64
N HIS A 15 -11.12 4.77 -16.19
CA HIS A 15 -11.50 3.48 -16.78
C HIS A 15 -12.83 3.61 -17.52
N ASP A 16 -12.86 3.23 -18.80
CA ASP A 16 -14.04 3.38 -19.67
C ASP A 16 -14.86 2.07 -19.84
N ASN A 17 -14.63 1.09 -18.95
CA ASN A 17 -15.12 -0.30 -18.99
C ASN A 17 -14.41 -1.23 -19.97
N ARG A 18 -13.51 -0.73 -20.82
CA ARG A 18 -12.73 -1.56 -21.76
C ARG A 18 -11.23 -1.42 -21.53
N ALA A 19 -10.76 -0.23 -21.20
CA ALA A 19 -9.37 0.09 -20.99
C ALA A 19 -9.21 1.21 -19.96
N TRP A 20 -7.97 1.35 -19.48
CA TRP A 20 -7.51 2.52 -18.78
C TRP A 20 -7.07 3.56 -19.79
N ILE A 21 -7.72 4.72 -19.76
CA ILE A 21 -7.38 5.90 -20.54
C ILE A 21 -6.49 6.79 -19.67
N VAL A 22 -5.38 7.27 -20.24
CA VAL A 22 -4.44 8.18 -19.59
C VAL A 22 -4.40 9.49 -20.34
N GLN A 23 -4.48 10.59 -19.61
CA GLN A 23 -4.34 11.93 -20.17
C GLN A 23 -3.40 12.78 -19.33
N PHE A 24 -2.44 13.42 -19.99
CA PHE A 24 -1.72 14.57 -19.45
C PHE A 24 -2.39 15.84 -19.99
N ARG A 25 -2.56 16.87 -19.15
CA ARG A 25 -3.10 18.17 -19.61
C ARG A 25 -2.03 19.09 -20.18
N ASN A 26 -0.80 18.93 -19.69
CA ASN A 26 0.36 19.67 -20.14
C ASN A 26 1.56 18.73 -20.02
N PRO A 27 2.08 18.17 -21.13
CA PRO A 27 1.59 18.35 -22.50
C PRO A 27 0.23 17.68 -22.72
N ASP A 28 -0.52 18.12 -23.75
CA ASP A 28 -1.78 17.47 -24.14
C ASP A 28 -1.50 16.20 -24.93
N ILE A 29 -1.20 15.12 -24.20
CA ILE A 29 -0.93 13.79 -24.75
C ILE A 29 -1.82 12.77 -24.05
N ALA A 30 -2.21 11.74 -24.80
CA ALA A 30 -3.04 10.65 -24.31
C ALA A 30 -2.51 9.29 -24.76
N THR A 31 -2.78 8.28 -23.93
CA THR A 31 -2.48 6.88 -24.24
C THR A 31 -3.49 5.98 -23.51
N PHE A 32 -3.43 4.68 -23.73
CA PHE A 32 -4.32 3.73 -23.06
C PHE A 32 -3.66 2.37 -22.82
N GLY A 33 -4.16 1.62 -21.85
CA GLY A 33 -3.71 0.25 -21.56
C GLY A 33 -4.85 -0.64 -21.07
N ARG A 34 -4.77 -1.95 -21.34
CA ARG A 34 -5.79 -2.92 -20.88
C ARG A 34 -5.78 -3.13 -19.36
N THR A 35 -4.68 -2.80 -18.69
CA THR A 35 -4.53 -2.84 -17.24
C THR A 35 -3.93 -1.53 -16.75
N LEU A 36 -4.16 -1.17 -15.48
CA LEU A 36 -3.59 0.05 -14.90
C LEU A 36 -2.06 0.05 -14.99
N ALA A 37 -1.41 -1.10 -14.74
CA ALA A 37 0.03 -1.23 -14.84
C ALA A 37 0.55 -0.97 -16.27
N ALA A 38 -0.14 -1.49 -17.29
CA ALA A 38 0.21 -1.23 -18.68
C ALA A 38 0.02 0.25 -19.02
N ALA A 39 -1.10 0.85 -18.61
CA ALA A 39 -1.39 2.25 -18.82
C ALA A 39 -0.33 3.16 -18.17
N LYS A 40 0.10 2.87 -16.94
CA LYS A 40 1.18 3.60 -16.25
C LYS A 40 2.52 3.54 -16.99
N ARG A 41 2.86 2.38 -17.54
CA ARG A 41 4.06 2.20 -18.36
C ARG A 41 3.96 3.01 -19.65
N TYR A 42 2.84 2.90 -20.36
CA TYR A 42 2.64 3.62 -21.61
C TYR A 42 2.56 5.13 -21.40
N ALA A 43 2.05 5.61 -20.27
CA ALA A 43 2.05 7.03 -19.92
C ALA A 43 3.46 7.59 -19.82
N ARG A 44 4.35 6.87 -19.13
CA ARG A 44 5.77 7.22 -19.01
C ARG A 44 6.47 7.18 -20.37
N SER A 45 6.23 6.14 -21.17
CA SER A 45 6.79 6.05 -22.53
C SER A 45 6.31 7.19 -23.44
N ALA A 46 5.02 7.54 -23.40
CA ALA A 46 4.47 8.63 -24.20
C ALA A 46 5.06 9.98 -23.80
N LEU A 47 5.22 10.23 -22.49
CA LEU A 47 5.84 11.45 -21.98
C LEU A 47 7.34 11.52 -22.34
N ALA A 48 8.06 10.41 -22.22
CA ALA A 48 9.48 10.33 -22.60
C ALA A 48 9.68 10.67 -24.09
N VAL A 49 8.84 10.09 -24.95
CA VAL A 49 8.83 10.41 -26.39
C VAL A 49 8.52 11.89 -26.64
N TYR A 50 7.53 12.46 -25.94
CA TYR A 50 7.18 13.87 -26.10
C TYR A 50 8.32 14.81 -25.67
N LEU A 51 9.00 14.49 -24.56
CA LEU A 51 10.10 15.29 -24.02
C LEU A 51 11.44 15.00 -24.73
N GLU A 52 11.47 14.06 -25.68
CA GLU A 52 12.66 13.62 -26.38
C GLU A 52 13.78 13.15 -25.43
N VAL A 53 13.40 12.41 -24.38
CA VAL A 53 14.32 11.82 -23.41
C VAL A 53 14.22 10.30 -23.41
N ASP A 54 15.35 9.62 -23.25
CA ASP A 54 15.38 8.15 -23.17
C ASP A 54 14.83 7.64 -21.83
N ASP A 55 15.08 8.40 -20.75
CA ASP A 55 14.70 8.05 -19.40
C ASP A 55 14.24 9.30 -18.63
N LEU A 56 13.00 9.25 -18.11
CA LEU A 56 12.38 10.34 -17.37
C LEU A 56 13.07 10.61 -16.02
N GLU A 57 13.53 9.56 -15.33
CA GLU A 57 14.18 9.69 -14.03
C GLU A 57 15.55 10.35 -14.18
N VAL A 58 16.33 9.92 -15.18
CA VAL A 58 17.63 10.54 -15.52
C VAL A 58 17.44 12.01 -15.92
N ALA A 59 16.36 12.33 -16.64
CA ALA A 59 16.00 13.70 -17.00
C ALA A 59 15.41 14.52 -15.84
N GLY A 60 15.29 13.96 -14.63
CA GLY A 60 14.73 14.64 -13.47
C GLY A 60 13.23 14.97 -13.61
N VAL A 61 12.51 14.21 -14.44
CA VAL A 61 11.09 14.41 -14.74
C VAL A 61 10.24 13.60 -13.77
N GLU A 62 9.49 14.31 -12.92
CA GLU A 62 8.54 13.69 -11.99
C GLU A 62 7.16 13.49 -12.64
N VAL A 63 6.58 12.30 -12.43
CA VAL A 63 5.21 11.97 -12.90
C VAL A 63 4.32 11.60 -11.71
N ILE A 64 3.24 12.36 -11.52
CA ILE A 64 2.19 12.08 -10.53
C ILE A 64 1.09 11.26 -11.20
N ASP A 65 0.78 10.10 -10.62
CA ASP A 65 -0.32 9.25 -11.09
C ASP A 65 -1.64 9.60 -10.36
N ASP A 66 -2.57 10.28 -11.04
CA ASP A 66 -3.92 10.59 -10.55
C ASP A 66 -4.94 9.56 -11.06
N VAL A 67 -5.19 8.52 -10.26
CA VAL A 67 -6.11 7.43 -10.63
C VAL A 67 -7.53 7.78 -10.17
N ARG A 68 -8.42 8.04 -11.14
CA ARG A 68 -9.81 8.41 -10.89
C ARG A 68 -10.74 7.23 -11.13
N LEU A 69 -11.41 6.83 -10.07
CA LEU A 69 -12.50 5.87 -10.11
C LEU A 69 -13.84 6.60 -10.04
N PRO A 70 -14.95 5.98 -10.51
CA PRO A 70 -16.28 6.49 -10.23
C PRO A 70 -16.46 6.74 -8.73
N THR A 71 -17.06 7.87 -8.36
CA THR A 71 -17.11 8.39 -6.98
C THR A 71 -17.64 7.36 -5.98
N ASP A 72 -18.65 6.57 -6.37
CA ASP A 72 -19.26 5.56 -5.51
C ASP A 72 -18.28 4.42 -5.17
N ILE A 73 -17.49 3.99 -6.15
CA ILE A 73 -16.47 2.95 -6.01
C ILE A 73 -15.26 3.48 -5.24
N GLY A 74 -14.83 4.71 -5.50
CA GLY A 74 -13.72 5.35 -4.80
C GLY A 74 -13.99 5.47 -3.29
N ASN A 75 -15.20 5.89 -2.90
CA ASN A 75 -15.60 5.97 -1.51
C ASN A 75 -15.63 4.60 -0.81
N GLU A 76 -16.06 3.55 -1.51
CA GLU A 76 -16.04 2.20 -0.97
C GLU A 76 -14.61 1.67 -0.78
N ILE A 77 -13.72 1.90 -1.73
CA ILE A 77 -12.31 1.51 -1.64
C ILE A 77 -11.60 2.25 -0.50
N HIS A 78 -11.83 3.56 -0.33
CA HIS A 78 -11.28 4.30 0.81
C HIS A 78 -11.76 3.70 2.13
N ARG A 79 -13.07 3.46 2.28
CA ARG A 79 -13.61 2.79 3.48
C ARG A 79 -13.01 1.39 3.69
N LEU A 80 -12.70 0.65 2.63
CA LEU A 80 -12.05 -0.65 2.74
C LEU A 80 -10.61 -0.54 3.22
N VAL A 81 -9.84 0.41 2.68
CA VAL A 81 -8.45 0.67 3.10
C VAL A 81 -8.41 1.10 4.56
N ASP A 82 -9.29 2.01 4.99
CA ASP A 82 -9.38 2.45 6.38
C ASP A 82 -9.71 1.29 7.32
N ARG A 83 -10.66 0.43 6.94
CA ARG A 83 -10.99 -0.77 7.73
C ARG A 83 -9.82 -1.74 7.82
N ARG A 84 -9.08 -1.96 6.74
CA ARG A 84 -7.89 -2.81 6.74
C ARG A 84 -6.83 -2.26 7.70
N SER A 85 -6.54 -0.96 7.60
CA SER A 85 -5.61 -0.29 8.51
C SER A 85 -6.03 -0.45 9.97
N LYS A 86 -7.33 -0.25 10.28
CA LYS A 86 -7.85 -0.44 11.64
C LYS A 86 -7.73 -1.89 12.13
N VAL A 87 -8.00 -2.86 11.28
CA VAL A 87 -7.82 -4.29 11.61
C VAL A 87 -6.36 -4.61 11.89
N ASP A 88 -5.43 -4.07 11.11
CA ASP A 88 -4.01 -4.32 11.29
C ASP A 88 -3.47 -3.67 12.58
N SER A 89 -3.90 -2.45 12.90
CA SER A 89 -3.60 -1.82 14.20
C SER A 89 -4.12 -2.65 15.37
N LEU A 90 -5.38 -3.09 15.33
CA LEU A 90 -5.98 -3.91 16.38
C LEU A 90 -5.26 -5.27 16.53
N ARG A 91 -4.83 -5.88 15.41
CA ARG A 91 -4.03 -7.12 15.43
C ARG A 91 -2.69 -6.92 16.12
N ALA A 92 -2.02 -5.80 15.84
CA ALA A 92 -0.74 -5.47 16.48
C ALA A 92 -0.90 -5.24 18.00
N GLU A 93 -1.94 -4.49 18.39
CA GLU A 93 -2.28 -4.25 19.80
C GLU A 93 -2.64 -5.55 20.54
N LEU A 94 -3.44 -6.40 19.91
CA LEU A 94 -3.81 -7.71 20.45
C LEU A 94 -2.57 -8.58 20.63
N ALA A 95 -1.70 -8.68 19.62
CA ALA A 95 -0.46 -9.44 19.73
C ALA A 95 0.46 -8.93 20.85
N GLY A 96 0.54 -7.62 21.06
CA GLY A 96 1.27 -7.04 22.19
C GLY A 96 0.66 -7.39 23.54
N SER A 97 -0.67 -7.30 23.64
CA SER A 97 -1.41 -7.60 24.87
C SER A 97 -1.38 -9.09 25.24
N THR A 98 -1.51 -9.97 24.25
CA THR A 98 -1.38 -11.42 24.42
C THR A 98 0.01 -11.80 24.92
N ARG A 99 1.08 -11.17 24.39
CA ARG A 99 2.44 -11.42 24.87
C ARG A 99 2.64 -11.01 26.32
N ARG A 100 2.18 -9.82 26.71
CA ARG A 100 2.25 -9.35 28.10
C ARG A 100 1.48 -10.26 29.05
N ALA A 101 0.24 -10.60 28.70
CA ALA A 101 -0.58 -11.49 29.51
C ALA A 101 0.03 -12.89 29.65
N ALA A 102 0.57 -13.45 28.56
CA ALA A 102 1.28 -14.73 28.60
C ALA A 102 2.48 -14.66 29.55
N ALA A 103 3.33 -13.63 29.42
CA ALA A 103 4.50 -13.46 30.28
C ALA A 103 4.12 -13.33 31.77
N ASP A 104 3.08 -12.55 32.08
CA ASP A 104 2.62 -12.37 33.46
C ASP A 104 2.03 -13.66 34.04
N LEU A 105 1.29 -14.44 33.26
CA LEU A 105 0.80 -15.76 33.66
C LEU A 105 1.94 -16.77 33.84
N ARG A 106 2.99 -16.72 33.01
CA ARG A 106 4.17 -17.58 33.14
C ARG A 106 4.99 -17.25 34.40
N LYS A 107 5.09 -15.97 34.78
CA LYS A 107 5.72 -15.55 36.05
C LYS A 107 5.02 -16.10 37.30
N LEU A 108 3.71 -16.40 37.20
CA LEU A 108 2.97 -17.08 38.27
C LEU A 108 3.24 -18.60 38.34
N GLY A 109 4.11 -19.13 37.47
CA GLY A 109 4.48 -20.54 37.42
C GLY A 109 3.50 -21.42 36.63
N LEU A 110 2.51 -20.84 35.96
CA LEU A 110 1.51 -21.59 35.18
C LEU A 110 2.14 -22.28 33.98
N SER A 111 1.70 -23.50 33.67
CA SER A 111 2.21 -24.24 32.51
C SER A 111 1.80 -23.59 31.19
N THR A 112 2.54 -23.84 30.10
CA THR A 112 2.17 -23.33 28.76
C THR A 112 0.79 -23.80 28.31
N ARG A 113 0.34 -24.97 28.80
CA ARG A 113 -0.99 -25.50 28.56
C ARG A 113 -2.07 -24.65 29.24
N ASP A 114 -1.89 -24.34 30.52
CA ASP A 114 -2.87 -23.56 31.29
C ASP A 114 -2.95 -22.12 30.77
N VAL A 115 -1.80 -21.53 30.42
CA VAL A 115 -1.75 -20.21 29.78
C VAL A 115 -2.50 -20.21 28.45
N GLY A 116 -2.33 -21.26 27.64
CA GLY A 116 -3.06 -21.41 26.38
C GLY A 116 -4.56 -21.47 26.58
N GLU A 117 -5.02 -22.29 27.54
CA GLU A 117 -6.44 -22.41 27.90
C GLU A 117 -7.04 -21.07 28.34
N ILE A 118 -6.36 -20.36 29.26
CA ILE A 118 -6.83 -19.07 29.79
C ILE A 118 -6.91 -18.00 28.70
N LEU A 119 -5.90 -17.94 27.82
CA LEU A 119 -5.81 -16.92 26.78
C LEU A 119 -6.58 -17.30 25.49
N GLY A 120 -7.17 -18.50 25.44
CA GLY A 120 -7.86 -19.00 24.24
C GLY A 120 -6.93 -19.20 23.04
N ILE A 121 -5.65 -19.53 23.28
CA ILE A 121 -4.65 -19.79 22.24
C ILE A 121 -4.00 -21.17 22.44
N SER A 122 -3.42 -21.74 21.40
CA SER A 122 -2.73 -23.03 21.55
C SER A 122 -1.51 -22.91 22.46
N GLY A 123 -1.19 -23.98 23.20
CA GLY A 123 0.05 -24.05 23.97
C GLY A 123 1.31 -23.90 23.11
N SER A 124 1.25 -24.29 21.82
CA SER A 124 2.32 -24.03 20.85
C SER A 124 2.52 -22.55 20.57
N ARG A 125 1.44 -21.75 20.53
CA ARG A 125 1.51 -20.30 20.36
C ARG A 125 2.10 -19.62 21.60
N VAL A 126 1.78 -20.10 22.79
CA VAL A 126 2.42 -19.63 24.04
C VAL A 126 3.93 -19.91 24.01
N ALA A 127 4.34 -21.14 23.68
CA ALA A 127 5.77 -21.48 23.59
C ALA A 127 6.52 -20.70 22.49
N GLN A 128 5.84 -20.30 21.42
CA GLN A 128 6.42 -19.39 20.43
C GLN A 128 6.64 -17.99 21.00
N ILE A 129 5.64 -17.44 21.70
CA ILE A 129 5.70 -16.13 22.34
C ILE A 129 6.86 -16.07 23.35
N ASP A 130 7.03 -17.11 24.16
CA ASP A 130 8.12 -17.19 25.14
C ASP A 130 9.50 -17.11 24.44
N ARG A 131 9.70 -17.87 23.35
CA ARG A 131 10.95 -17.85 22.57
C ARG A 131 11.24 -16.49 21.91
N GLU A 132 10.21 -15.78 21.49
CA GLU A 132 10.33 -14.44 20.90
C GLU A 132 10.61 -13.34 21.95
N ALA A 133 10.41 -13.63 23.24
CA ALA A 133 10.70 -12.70 24.34
C ALA A 133 12.11 -12.88 24.94
N ASP A 134 12.70 -14.07 24.78
CA ASP A 134 14.03 -14.42 25.29
C ASP A 134 15.18 -14.04 24.33
N GLY A 135 14.87 -13.56 23.12
CA GLY A 135 15.84 -13.11 22.10
C GLY A 135 15.78 -11.62 21.84
#